data_AF-A0A7M2A545-F1
#
_entry.id   AF-A0A7M2A545-F1
#
_cell.length_a   1.000
_cell.length_b   1.000
_cell.length_c   1.000
_cell.angle_alpha   90.00
_cell.angle_beta   90.00
_cell.angle_gamma   90.00
#
_symmetry.space_group_name_H-M   'P 1'
#
loop_
_entity.id
_entity.type
_entity.pdbx_description
1 polymer ?
#
loop_
_entity_poly.entity_id
_entity_poly.type
_entity_poly.pdbx_seq_one_letter_code
_entity_poly.pdbx_strand_id
1 'polypeptide(L)'
;MLRKTKIGLGALIGYGIAAASSPFVPEFVSWAIPALATMVGGLIPSTKPQQRQVETSGAAQRSVKGQGNGGELERATNDRSIVTPTDDRSQITAQSGGTRTGRQHDQSEQDLVFGPVIEYLEVLEDMVISEGQKNELDNEIVEKSLALFARLQRVIPALKELNNGDINHTMRRLVLKDLNGFINPFLRLSGEAKRTNRRMLLNGLKDVDSKISEIVSTIEHKDLLELQNKAELIHQRYNSSEL
;
A
#
# COMPACT_ATOMS: atom_id res chain seq x y z
N MET A 1 -16.59 -10.69 54.95
CA MET A 1 -17.85 -11.18 54.33
C MET A 1 -18.83 -10.01 54.31
N LEU A 2 -19.57 -9.65 53.26
CA LEU A 2 -19.75 -10.21 51.92
C LEU A 2 -19.84 -9.02 50.92
N ARG A 3 -19.22 -9.10 49.74
CA ARG A 3 -19.40 -8.12 48.63
C ARG A 3 -20.11 -8.81 47.46
N LYS A 4 -20.71 -7.98 46.57
CA LYS A 4 -21.34 -8.31 45.26
C LYS A 4 -22.82 -8.73 45.29
N THR A 5 -23.68 -7.87 44.75
CA THR A 5 -24.63 -8.18 43.65
C THR A 5 -25.33 -6.90 43.16
N LYS A 6 -25.98 -6.96 41.99
CA LYS A 6 -26.82 -5.91 41.36
C LYS A 6 -26.11 -4.79 40.57
N ILE A 7 -25.27 -5.18 39.61
CA ILE A 7 -25.23 -4.51 38.30
C ILE A 7 -25.34 -5.61 37.26
N GLY A 8 -26.53 -5.78 36.66
CA GLY A 8 -26.82 -6.95 35.82
C GLY A 8 -28.30 -7.11 35.47
N LEU A 9 -28.91 -6.08 34.87
CA LEU A 9 -30.27 -6.18 34.30
C LEU A 9 -30.55 -5.23 33.12
N GLY A 10 -29.52 -4.65 32.49
CA GLY A 10 -29.67 -3.74 31.34
C GLY A 10 -29.43 -4.37 29.97
N ALA A 11 -28.58 -5.40 29.87
CA ALA A 11 -28.05 -5.88 28.60
C ALA A 11 -28.96 -6.82 27.80
N LEU A 12 -29.96 -7.45 28.43
CA LEU A 12 -30.77 -8.51 27.80
C LEU A 12 -31.88 -7.98 26.88
N ILE A 13 -32.41 -6.77 27.12
CA ILE A 13 -33.52 -6.22 26.31
C ILE A 13 -33.05 -5.83 24.90
N GLY A 14 -31.81 -5.35 24.76
CA GLY A 14 -31.24 -4.99 23.45
C GLY A 14 -31.06 -6.19 22.50
N TYR A 15 -30.75 -7.38 23.02
CA TYR A 15 -30.54 -8.58 22.21
C TYR A 15 -31.85 -9.13 21.61
N GLY A 16 -32.99 -8.94 22.29
CA GLY A 16 -34.29 -9.43 21.84
C GLY A 16 -34.81 -8.77 20.55
N ILE A 17 -34.47 -7.48 20.32
CA ILE A 17 -34.92 -6.75 19.13
C ILE A 17 -34.05 -7.09 17.90
N ALA A 18 -32.76 -7.37 18.09
CA ALA A 18 -31.86 -7.72 17.00
C ALA A 18 -32.17 -9.09 16.37
N ALA A 19 -32.54 -10.09 17.19
CA ALA A 19 -32.75 -11.47 16.72
C ALA A 19 -33.98 -11.65 15.80
N ALA A 20 -34.97 -10.75 15.84
CA ALA A 20 -36.24 -10.90 15.12
C ALA A 20 -36.22 -10.41 13.65
N SER A 21 -35.13 -9.78 13.19
CA SER A 21 -35.00 -9.24 11.81
C SER A 21 -34.02 -10.02 10.92
N SER A 22 -33.64 -11.22 11.35
CA SER A 22 -32.44 -11.95 10.92
C SER A 22 -32.48 -12.73 9.59
N PRO A 23 -33.32 -12.40 8.57
CA PRO A 23 -33.03 -12.89 7.22
C PRO A 23 -33.06 -11.89 6.06
N PHE A 24 -33.42 -10.60 6.23
CA PHE A 24 -33.74 -9.77 5.06
C PHE A 24 -33.38 -8.26 5.09
N VAL A 25 -32.22 -7.88 5.63
CA VAL A 25 -31.61 -6.56 5.34
C VAL A 25 -30.08 -6.70 5.12
N PRO A 26 -29.53 -6.42 3.92
CA PRO A 26 -28.09 -6.46 3.66
C PRO A 26 -27.28 -5.37 4.41
N GLU A 27 -26.02 -5.67 4.72
CA GLU A 27 -25.17 -4.94 5.70
C GLU A 27 -24.73 -3.50 5.32
N PHE A 28 -25.22 -2.93 4.22
CA PHE A 28 -24.72 -1.67 3.64
C PHE A 28 -25.12 -0.39 4.41
N VAL A 29 -26.03 -0.45 5.39
CA VAL A 29 -26.58 0.75 6.07
C VAL A 29 -25.80 1.13 7.34
N SER A 30 -24.96 0.24 7.87
CA SER A 30 -24.20 0.46 9.11
C SER A 30 -23.17 1.61 9.04
N TRP A 31 -22.77 2.03 7.84
CA TRP A 31 -21.84 3.14 7.61
C TRP A 31 -22.50 4.53 7.50
N ALA A 32 -23.84 4.60 7.37
CA ALA A 32 -24.57 5.86 7.13
C ALA A 32 -25.00 6.61 8.40
N ILE A 33 -24.88 5.99 9.58
CA ILE A 33 -25.42 6.53 10.85
C ILE A 33 -24.64 7.74 11.39
N PRO A 34 -23.28 7.81 11.32
CA PRO A 34 -22.54 8.99 11.79
C PRO A 34 -22.83 10.27 11.00
N ALA A 35 -23.19 10.13 9.71
CA ALA A 35 -23.35 11.26 8.78
C ALA A 35 -24.75 11.91 8.82
N LEU A 36 -25.79 11.18 9.23
CA LEU A 36 -27.15 11.74 9.37
C LEU A 36 -27.39 12.40 10.74
N ALA A 37 -26.66 11.99 11.78
CA ALA A 37 -26.77 12.59 13.12
C ALA A 37 -26.36 14.07 13.16
N THR A 38 -25.47 14.51 12.26
CA THR A 38 -25.01 15.91 12.17
C THR A 38 -25.98 16.84 11.43
N MET A 39 -26.99 16.31 10.71
CA MET A 39 -27.83 17.12 9.81
C MET A 39 -29.19 17.55 10.42
N VAL A 40 -29.61 17.00 11.56
CA VAL A 40 -30.90 17.35 12.22
C VAL A 40 -30.70 18.16 13.52
N GLY A 41 -29.48 18.27 14.04
CA GLY A 41 -29.19 19.02 15.28
C GLY A 41 -29.19 20.55 15.15
N GLY A 42 -29.33 21.11 13.94
CA GLY A 42 -29.06 22.53 13.66
C GLY A 42 -30.20 23.54 13.87
N LEU A 43 -31.41 23.11 14.29
CA LEU A 43 -32.62 23.95 14.26
C LEU A 43 -33.45 23.98 15.57
N ILE A 44 -32.82 23.79 16.73
CA ILE A 44 -33.48 24.04 18.03
C ILE A 44 -32.76 25.20 18.75
N PRO A 45 -33.37 26.40 18.83
CA PRO A 45 -32.74 27.56 19.47
C PRO A 45 -32.69 27.43 20.99
N SER A 46 -31.68 28.07 21.60
CA SER A 46 -31.46 28.04 23.05
C SER A 46 -32.54 28.79 23.85
N THR A 47 -33.07 28.13 24.88
CA THR A 47 -33.76 28.78 26.00
C THR A 47 -33.21 28.28 27.34
N LYS A 48 -32.61 29.20 28.11
CA LYS A 48 -32.45 29.10 29.58
C LYS A 48 -33.85 29.27 30.23
N PRO A 49 -34.14 28.84 31.48
CA PRO A 49 -33.25 28.71 32.65
C PRO A 49 -33.32 27.29 33.31
N GLN A 50 -32.94 26.98 34.57
CA GLN A 50 -32.54 27.81 35.72
C GLN A 50 -31.54 27.10 36.68
N GLN A 51 -31.22 27.81 37.76
CA GLN A 51 -30.37 27.50 38.92
C GLN A 51 -30.73 26.21 39.69
N ARG A 52 -29.69 25.53 40.21
CA ARG A 52 -29.40 25.61 41.66
C ARG A 52 -27.92 25.40 41.97
N GLN A 53 -27.34 26.35 42.70
CA GLN A 53 -26.02 26.22 43.33
C GLN A 53 -26.07 25.17 44.45
N VAL A 54 -24.96 24.48 44.67
CA VAL A 54 -24.40 24.33 46.02
C VAL A 54 -22.92 24.67 45.93
N GLU A 55 -22.53 25.74 46.62
CA GLU A 55 -21.15 26.17 46.80
C GLU A 55 -20.56 25.49 48.03
N THR A 56 -19.32 25.00 47.95
CA THR A 56 -18.42 24.95 49.12
C THR A 56 -17.00 25.26 48.66
N SER A 57 -16.35 26.19 49.37
CA SER A 57 -15.17 26.92 48.91
C SER A 57 -13.82 26.32 49.37
N GLY A 58 -12.74 26.74 48.69
CA GLY A 58 -11.33 26.49 49.07
C GLY A 58 -10.40 26.54 47.85
N ALA A 59 -10.01 27.72 47.33
CA ALA A 59 -8.91 28.56 47.82
C ALA A 59 -7.53 27.83 47.82
N ALA A 60 -6.45 28.34 47.21
CA ALA A 60 -6.24 29.61 46.49
C ALA A 60 -5.10 29.52 45.46
N GLN A 61 -5.09 30.45 44.50
CA GLN A 61 -3.96 30.65 43.57
C GLN A 61 -2.79 31.36 44.26
N ARG A 62 -1.56 31.13 43.77
CA ARG A 62 -0.47 32.13 43.84
C ARG A 62 0.27 32.21 42.50
N SER A 63 0.36 33.44 42.00
CA SER A 63 1.23 33.85 40.88
C SER A 63 2.43 34.64 41.44
N VAL A 64 3.24 35.26 40.56
CA VAL A 64 4.56 35.94 40.74
C VAL A 64 5.73 35.01 40.38
N LYS A 65 6.72 35.26 39.49
CA LYS A 65 7.18 36.35 38.58
C LYS A 65 8.69 36.57 38.82
N GLY A 66 9.50 36.59 37.75
CA GLY A 66 10.94 36.96 37.74
C GLY A 66 11.82 35.85 37.12
N GLN A 67 12.60 35.99 36.03
CA GLN A 67 13.61 37.02 35.63
C GLN A 67 15.00 36.73 36.27
N GLY A 68 16.14 36.65 35.55
CA GLY A 68 16.43 36.70 34.10
C GLY A 68 17.96 36.72 33.81
N ASN A 69 18.36 36.86 32.52
CA ASN A 69 19.72 37.19 31.98
C ASN A 69 20.91 36.20 32.22
N GLY A 70 21.96 36.15 31.37
CA GLY A 70 22.22 36.80 30.07
C GLY A 70 23.69 36.69 29.59
N GLY A 71 24.00 37.21 28.37
CA GLY A 71 25.37 37.37 27.78
C GLY A 71 25.86 36.21 26.87
N GLU A 72 26.70 36.37 25.85
CA GLU A 72 27.30 37.55 25.12
C GLU A 72 27.97 36.96 23.83
N LEU A 73 27.67 37.37 22.57
CA LEU A 73 28.22 38.45 21.71
C LEU A 73 29.71 38.36 21.26
N GLU A 74 30.00 38.95 20.09
CA GLU A 74 31.31 39.12 19.38
C GLU A 74 31.93 37.91 18.62
N ARG A 75 32.68 38.05 17.49
CA ARG A 75 33.07 39.19 16.63
C ARG A 75 33.26 38.75 15.14
N ALA A 76 33.39 39.71 14.22
CA ALA A 76 33.48 39.52 12.75
C ALA A 76 34.93 39.48 12.18
N THR A 77 35.11 39.14 10.88
CA THR A 77 35.67 40.02 9.79
C THR A 77 36.28 39.26 8.57
N ASN A 78 36.12 39.84 7.35
CA ASN A 78 37.02 39.80 6.15
C ASN A 78 37.33 38.46 5.41
N ASP A 79 37.72 38.41 4.11
CA ASP A 79 37.87 39.40 3.02
C ASP A 79 37.79 38.70 1.62
N ARG A 80 37.49 39.45 0.53
CA ARG A 80 37.89 39.32 -0.93
C ARG A 80 38.13 37.95 -1.66
N SER A 81 38.10 37.80 -3.00
CA SER A 81 37.79 38.65 -4.17
C SER A 81 37.62 37.81 -5.47
N ILE A 82 36.66 38.19 -6.33
CA ILE A 82 36.75 38.42 -7.82
C ILE A 82 37.63 37.48 -8.70
N VAL A 83 37.06 36.89 -9.77
CA VAL A 83 37.41 37.05 -11.23
C VAL A 83 36.75 35.96 -12.11
N THR A 84 35.99 36.39 -13.11
CA THR A 84 35.70 35.69 -14.40
C THR A 84 36.40 36.51 -15.50
N PRO A 85 37.00 35.92 -16.57
CA PRO A 85 36.30 35.57 -17.85
C PRO A 85 36.79 34.23 -18.48
N THR A 86 36.01 33.47 -19.26
CA THR A 86 35.61 33.60 -20.70
C THR A 86 36.69 33.26 -21.74
N ASP A 87 36.46 32.17 -22.50
CA ASP A 87 36.68 31.93 -23.96
C ASP A 87 36.59 30.40 -24.18
N ASP A 88 35.64 29.77 -24.88
CA ASP A 88 34.98 29.95 -26.20
C ASP A 88 35.59 29.08 -27.32
N ARG A 89 34.71 28.65 -28.25
CA ARG A 89 34.95 28.05 -29.58
C ARG A 89 35.15 26.54 -29.73
N SER A 90 34.00 25.87 -29.79
CA SER A 90 33.51 25.07 -30.94
C SER A 90 34.50 24.26 -31.80
N GLN A 91 34.21 22.96 -31.95
CA GLN A 91 34.23 22.35 -33.29
C GLN A 91 33.15 21.28 -33.48
N ILE A 92 32.66 21.19 -34.71
CA ILE A 92 31.49 20.41 -35.13
C ILE A 92 31.97 19.10 -35.76
N THR A 93 31.31 17.98 -35.47
CA THR A 93 31.29 16.88 -36.43
C THR A 93 29.96 16.14 -36.34
N ALA A 94 29.20 16.18 -37.44
CA ALA A 94 27.97 15.41 -37.56
C ALA A 94 28.30 13.94 -37.84
N GLN A 95 27.58 13.01 -37.21
CA GLN A 95 27.47 11.66 -37.75
C GLN A 95 26.08 11.08 -37.47
N SER A 96 25.41 10.68 -38.55
CA SER A 96 24.04 10.21 -38.55
C SER A 96 23.90 8.86 -37.83
N GLY A 97 23.04 8.79 -36.82
CA GLY A 97 22.67 7.56 -36.14
C GLY A 97 21.18 7.61 -35.78
N GLY A 98 20.39 6.70 -36.34
CA GLY A 98 18.93 6.77 -36.28
C GLY A 98 18.33 6.65 -34.88
N THR A 99 17.15 7.22 -34.75
CA THR A 99 16.16 7.13 -33.65
C THR A 99 16.26 5.84 -32.81
N ARG A 100 17.01 5.90 -31.69
CA ARG A 100 17.10 4.82 -30.69
C ARG A 100 16.95 5.29 -29.23
N THR A 101 16.98 6.59 -28.98
CA THR A 101 16.94 7.20 -27.64
C THR A 101 15.65 6.93 -26.86
N GLY A 102 14.51 6.74 -27.53
CA GLY A 102 13.24 6.45 -26.84
C GLY A 102 13.23 5.11 -26.08
N ARG A 103 13.91 4.07 -26.57
CA ARG A 103 13.81 2.71 -26.00
C ARG A 103 14.69 2.48 -24.76
N GLN A 104 15.73 3.31 -24.57
CA GLN A 104 16.60 3.23 -23.39
C GLN A 104 16.03 4.00 -22.18
N HIS A 105 15.22 5.04 -22.42
CA HIS A 105 14.58 5.80 -21.34
C HIS A 105 13.51 4.94 -20.63
N ASP A 106 12.58 4.36 -21.39
CA ASP A 106 11.54 3.46 -20.88
C ASP A 106 12.13 2.26 -20.10
N GLN A 107 13.21 1.64 -20.61
CA GLN A 107 13.88 0.54 -19.90
C GLN A 107 14.44 0.98 -18.55
N SER A 108 15.05 2.18 -18.49
CA SER A 108 15.60 2.73 -17.26
C SER A 108 14.49 3.03 -16.23
N GLU A 109 13.35 3.57 -16.67
CA GLU A 109 12.20 3.84 -15.79
C GLU A 109 11.53 2.56 -15.29
N GLN A 110 11.38 1.54 -16.14
CA GLN A 110 10.83 0.25 -15.73
C GLN A 110 11.75 -0.51 -14.76
N ASP A 111 13.08 -0.38 -14.90
CA ASP A 111 14.03 -0.94 -13.94
C ASP A 111 13.95 -0.24 -12.57
N LEU A 112 13.64 1.07 -12.52
CA LEU A 112 13.33 1.76 -11.26
C LEU A 112 12.01 1.28 -10.61
N VAL A 113 11.03 0.85 -11.41
CA VAL A 113 9.75 0.31 -10.89
C VAL A 113 9.92 -1.12 -10.36
N PHE A 114 10.61 -1.99 -11.10
CA PHE A 114 10.70 -3.42 -10.81
C PHE A 114 11.96 -3.87 -10.07
N GLY A 115 13.05 -3.10 -10.09
CA GLY A 115 14.27 -3.42 -9.32
C GLY A 115 14.00 -3.68 -7.84
N PRO A 116 13.32 -2.75 -7.13
CA PRO A 116 12.94 -2.95 -5.72
C PRO A 116 11.95 -4.10 -5.50
N VAL A 117 11.23 -4.54 -6.54
CA VAL A 117 10.30 -5.67 -6.47
C VAL A 117 11.06 -6.99 -6.53
N ILE A 118 12.07 -7.08 -7.41
CA ILE A 118 12.92 -8.27 -7.57
C ILE A 118 13.78 -8.48 -6.32
N GLU A 119 14.53 -7.45 -5.88
CA GLU A 119 15.35 -7.49 -4.66
C GLU A 119 14.52 -7.92 -3.43
N TYR A 120 13.30 -7.40 -3.30
CA TYR A 120 12.42 -7.78 -2.20
C TYR A 120 11.89 -9.23 -2.30
N LEU A 121 11.70 -9.76 -3.51
CA LEU A 121 11.35 -11.18 -3.70
C LEU A 121 12.51 -12.11 -3.32
N GLU A 122 13.75 -11.75 -3.67
CA GLU A 122 14.95 -12.49 -3.27
C GLU A 122 15.10 -12.53 -1.74
N VAL A 123 14.91 -11.38 -1.06
CA VAL A 123 14.94 -11.32 0.42
C VAL A 123 13.79 -12.11 1.06
N LEU A 124 12.59 -12.11 0.46
CA LEU A 124 11.48 -12.97 0.92
C LEU A 124 11.77 -14.46 0.71
N GLU A 125 12.38 -14.83 -0.41
CA GLU A 125 12.78 -16.18 -0.77
C GLU A 125 13.80 -16.74 0.25
N ASP A 126 14.89 -16.02 0.50
CA ASP A 126 15.90 -16.37 1.51
C ASP A 126 15.28 -16.55 2.90
N MET A 127 14.39 -15.63 3.33
CA MET A 127 13.71 -15.75 4.62
C MET A 127 12.84 -17.02 4.69
N VAL A 128 12.01 -17.29 3.69
CA VAL A 128 11.14 -18.49 3.64
C VAL A 128 11.97 -19.77 3.60
N ILE A 129 13.06 -19.81 2.83
CA ILE A 129 13.98 -20.95 2.79
C ILE A 129 14.61 -21.18 4.16
N SER A 130 15.12 -20.13 4.81
CA SER A 130 15.75 -20.24 6.12
C SER A 130 14.78 -20.74 7.20
N GLU A 131 13.51 -20.34 7.14
CA GLU A 131 12.45 -20.76 8.07
C GLU A 131 11.99 -22.20 7.80
N GLY A 132 11.98 -22.63 6.53
CA GLY A 132 11.80 -24.02 6.15
C GLY A 132 12.93 -24.93 6.65
N GLN A 133 14.19 -24.51 6.49
CA GLN A 133 15.37 -25.26 6.95
C GLN A 133 15.41 -25.44 8.48
N LYS A 134 14.88 -24.47 9.25
CA LYS A 134 14.72 -24.60 10.72
C LYS A 134 13.62 -25.59 11.12
N ASN A 135 12.82 -26.11 10.18
CA ASN A 135 11.60 -26.89 10.42
C ASN A 135 10.55 -26.11 11.25
N GLU A 136 10.58 -24.77 11.20
CA GLU A 136 9.58 -23.91 11.85
C GLU A 136 8.39 -23.58 10.94
N LEU A 137 8.55 -23.77 9.63
CA LEU A 137 7.57 -23.45 8.60
C LEU A 137 7.07 -24.74 7.93
N ASP A 138 5.75 -24.88 7.78
CA ASP A 138 5.17 -26.05 7.12
C ASP A 138 5.62 -26.15 5.65
N ASN A 139 6.00 -27.35 5.20
CA ASN A 139 6.46 -27.59 3.82
C ASN A 139 5.50 -27.05 2.75
N GLU A 140 4.17 -27.19 2.94
CA GLU A 140 3.17 -26.65 2.00
C GLU A 140 3.26 -25.12 1.87
N ILE A 141 3.57 -24.40 2.96
CA ILE A 141 3.76 -22.95 2.91
C ILE A 141 5.05 -22.62 2.16
N VAL A 142 6.14 -23.34 2.44
CA VAL A 142 7.43 -23.16 1.75
C VAL A 142 7.25 -23.37 0.25
N GLU A 143 6.73 -24.53 -0.17
CA GLU A 143 6.50 -24.89 -1.57
C GLU A 143 5.62 -23.86 -2.31
N LYS A 144 4.49 -23.46 -1.71
CA LYS A 144 3.58 -22.49 -2.34
C LYS A 144 4.16 -21.08 -2.39
N SER A 145 4.93 -20.67 -1.39
CA SER A 145 5.60 -19.36 -1.40
C SER A 145 6.68 -19.31 -2.47
N LEU A 146 7.54 -20.34 -2.56
CA LEU A 146 8.59 -20.41 -3.59
C LEU A 146 8.01 -20.50 -5.01
N ALA A 147 6.97 -21.31 -5.21
CA ALA A 147 6.26 -21.38 -6.49
C ALA A 147 5.67 -20.00 -6.89
N LEU A 148 5.13 -19.26 -5.92
CA LEU A 148 4.60 -17.90 -6.13
C LEU A 148 5.71 -16.90 -6.48
N PHE A 149 6.84 -16.94 -5.78
CA PHE A 149 7.98 -16.04 -6.03
C PHE A 149 8.59 -16.28 -7.43
N ALA A 150 8.83 -17.54 -7.79
CA ALA A 150 9.30 -17.91 -9.13
C ALA A 150 8.30 -17.49 -10.23
N ARG A 151 6.99 -17.61 -9.97
CA ARG A 151 5.94 -17.13 -10.88
C ARG A 151 5.97 -15.60 -11.03
N LEU A 152 6.11 -14.85 -9.93
CA LEU A 152 6.25 -13.40 -9.93
C LEU A 152 7.48 -12.95 -10.73
N GLN A 153 8.65 -13.51 -10.44
CA GLN A 153 9.90 -13.24 -11.18
C GLN A 153 9.74 -13.48 -12.69
N ARG A 154 9.05 -14.56 -13.09
CA ARG A 154 8.79 -14.88 -14.50
C ARG A 154 7.82 -13.92 -15.20
N VAL A 155 6.87 -13.32 -14.48
CA VAL A 155 5.87 -12.40 -15.06
C VAL A 155 6.43 -10.98 -15.22
N ILE A 156 7.40 -10.56 -14.42
CA ILE A 156 8.00 -9.21 -14.48
C ILE A 156 8.54 -8.84 -15.88
N PRO A 157 9.30 -9.70 -16.61
CA PRO A 157 9.73 -9.40 -17.98
C PRO A 157 8.56 -9.14 -18.96
N ALA A 158 7.47 -9.90 -18.87
CA ALA A 158 6.30 -9.70 -19.72
C ALA A 158 5.59 -8.38 -19.41
N LEU A 159 5.57 -7.96 -18.14
CA LEU A 159 5.04 -6.64 -17.72
C LEU A 159 5.89 -5.47 -18.21
N LYS A 160 7.22 -5.65 -18.28
CA LYS A 160 8.13 -4.67 -18.91
C LYS A 160 7.81 -4.51 -20.40
N GLU A 161 7.61 -5.61 -21.12
CA GLU A 161 7.21 -5.57 -22.53
C GLU A 161 5.81 -4.97 -22.76
N LEU A 162 4.86 -5.25 -21.85
CA LEU A 162 3.50 -4.71 -21.91
C LEU A 162 3.46 -3.16 -21.87
N ASN A 163 4.42 -2.57 -21.15
CA ASN A 163 4.58 -1.13 -20.86
C ASN A 163 3.30 -0.43 -20.37
N ASN A 164 2.59 -1.05 -19.42
CA ASN A 164 1.37 -0.50 -18.83
C ASN A 164 1.61 -0.04 -17.38
N GLY A 165 1.59 1.28 -17.15
CA GLY A 165 1.87 1.88 -15.83
C GLY A 165 0.93 1.42 -14.71
N ASP A 166 -0.36 1.24 -14.98
CA ASP A 166 -1.36 0.84 -13.99
C ASP A 166 -1.15 -0.61 -13.53
N ILE A 167 -0.87 -1.51 -14.47
CA ILE A 167 -0.58 -2.91 -14.18
C ILE A 167 0.78 -3.04 -13.48
N ASN A 168 1.79 -2.27 -13.90
CA ASN A 168 3.11 -2.25 -13.28
C ASN A 168 3.04 -1.74 -11.83
N HIS A 169 2.29 -0.67 -11.57
CA HIS A 169 2.03 -0.18 -10.21
C HIS A 169 1.23 -1.20 -9.37
N THR A 170 0.25 -1.87 -9.97
CA THR A 170 -0.53 -2.93 -9.31
C THR A 170 0.34 -4.10 -8.90
N MET A 171 1.22 -4.59 -9.78
CA MET A 171 2.20 -5.64 -9.47
C MET A 171 3.17 -5.20 -8.36
N ARG A 172 3.72 -3.99 -8.45
CA ARG A 172 4.60 -3.41 -7.42
C ARG A 172 3.92 -3.36 -6.05
N ARG A 173 2.66 -2.91 -5.99
CA ARG A 173 1.86 -2.89 -4.76
C ARG A 173 1.60 -4.30 -4.24
N LEU A 174 1.21 -5.23 -5.13
CA LEU A 174 0.88 -6.61 -4.78
C LEU A 174 2.04 -7.28 -4.04
N VAL A 175 3.28 -7.07 -4.52
CA VAL A 175 4.49 -7.61 -3.89
C VAL A 175 4.91 -6.82 -2.65
N LEU A 176 5.14 -5.50 -2.78
CA LEU A 176 5.76 -4.71 -1.70
C LEU A 176 4.82 -4.44 -0.52
N LYS A 177 3.49 -4.53 -0.71
CA LYS A 177 2.49 -4.24 0.32
C LYS A 177 1.67 -5.47 0.69
N ASP A 178 1.01 -6.10 -0.28
CA ASP A 178 0.00 -7.11 0.02
C ASP A 178 0.68 -8.44 0.43
N LEU A 179 1.59 -8.97 -0.39
CA LEU A 179 2.42 -10.15 -0.08
C LEU A 179 3.29 -9.93 1.17
N ASN A 180 3.93 -8.77 1.29
CA ASN A 180 4.64 -8.32 2.50
C ASN A 180 3.75 -8.40 3.75
N GLY A 181 2.53 -7.85 3.68
CA GLY A 181 1.56 -7.83 4.77
C GLY A 181 1.07 -9.20 5.21
N PHE A 182 1.16 -10.23 4.36
CA PHE A 182 0.86 -11.62 4.73
C PHE A 182 2.09 -12.34 5.29
N ILE A 183 3.25 -12.24 4.62
CA ILE A 183 4.43 -13.04 4.96
C ILE A 183 5.15 -12.51 6.20
N ASN A 184 5.51 -11.22 6.26
CA ASN A 184 6.37 -10.71 7.33
C ASN A 184 5.74 -10.80 8.73
N PRO A 185 4.43 -10.52 8.93
CA PRO A 185 3.80 -10.80 10.23
C PRO A 185 3.76 -12.28 10.58
N PHE A 186 3.63 -13.17 9.59
CA PHE A 186 3.59 -14.62 9.81
C PHE A 186 4.94 -15.22 10.18
N LEU A 187 6.02 -14.85 9.49
CA LEU A 187 7.38 -15.35 9.78
C LEU A 187 7.83 -14.99 11.20
N ARG A 188 7.33 -13.86 11.74
CA ARG A 188 7.60 -13.39 13.11
C ARG A 188 6.82 -14.14 14.21
N LEU A 189 5.89 -15.03 13.86
CA LEU A 189 5.15 -15.83 14.84
C LEU A 189 6.03 -16.97 15.40
N SER A 190 5.72 -17.43 16.61
CA SER A 190 6.30 -18.67 17.14
C SER A 190 5.79 -19.88 16.35
N GLY A 191 6.55 -20.98 16.30
CA GLY A 191 6.18 -22.20 15.55
C GLY A 191 4.77 -22.75 15.81
N GLU A 192 4.26 -22.67 17.03
CA GLU A 192 2.87 -23.06 17.34
C GLU A 192 1.85 -22.08 16.72
N ALA A 193 2.08 -20.77 16.87
CA ALA A 193 1.23 -19.74 16.28
C ALA A 193 1.29 -19.73 14.75
N LYS A 194 2.42 -20.09 14.13
CA LYS A 194 2.55 -20.36 12.68
C LYS A 194 1.54 -21.45 12.27
N ARG A 195 1.49 -22.58 12.96
CA ARG A 195 0.53 -23.69 12.68
C ARG A 195 -0.93 -23.25 12.81
N THR A 196 -1.30 -22.50 13.85
CA THR A 196 -2.69 -22.02 14.02
C THR A 196 -3.10 -21.04 12.91
N ASN A 197 -2.20 -20.13 12.52
CA ASN A 197 -2.48 -19.09 11.53
C ASN A 197 -2.21 -19.54 10.08
N ARG A 198 -1.71 -20.76 9.87
CA ARG A 198 -1.36 -21.39 8.58
C ARG A 198 -2.36 -21.07 7.46
N ARG A 199 -3.65 -21.23 7.73
CA ARG A 199 -4.74 -20.99 6.77
C ARG A 199 -4.80 -19.54 6.30
N MET A 200 -4.50 -18.57 7.17
CA MET A 200 -4.50 -17.15 6.82
C MET A 200 -3.39 -16.83 5.81
N LEU A 201 -2.18 -17.37 6.02
CA LEU A 201 -1.09 -17.21 5.05
C LEU A 201 -1.39 -17.95 3.74
N LEU A 202 -1.84 -19.20 3.79
CA LEU A 202 -2.18 -19.97 2.58
C LEU A 202 -3.28 -19.30 1.74
N ASN A 203 -4.28 -18.68 2.39
CA ASN A 203 -5.29 -17.88 1.70
C ASN A 203 -4.66 -16.61 1.09
N GLY A 204 -3.86 -15.85 1.85
CA GLY A 204 -3.19 -14.66 1.32
C GLY A 204 -2.27 -14.94 0.12
N LEU A 205 -1.52 -16.04 0.15
CA LEU A 205 -0.71 -16.52 -0.98
C LEU A 205 -1.60 -16.87 -2.19
N LYS A 206 -2.73 -17.54 -1.96
CA LYS A 206 -3.70 -17.88 -3.03
C LYS A 206 -4.37 -16.63 -3.62
N ASP A 207 -4.67 -15.63 -2.79
CA ASP A 207 -5.29 -14.37 -3.24
C ASP A 207 -4.30 -13.55 -4.09
N VAL A 208 -3.01 -13.57 -3.74
CA VAL A 208 -1.93 -13.00 -4.57
C VAL A 208 -1.78 -13.81 -5.88
N ASP A 209 -1.79 -15.13 -5.83
CA ASP A 209 -1.73 -16.00 -7.01
C ASP A 209 -2.89 -15.78 -8.00
N SER A 210 -4.12 -15.58 -7.48
CA SER A 210 -5.29 -15.23 -8.27
C SER A 210 -5.10 -13.90 -9.00
N LYS A 211 -4.56 -12.88 -8.32
CA LYS A 211 -4.28 -11.56 -8.91
C LYS A 211 -3.20 -11.62 -9.99
N ILE A 212 -2.19 -12.48 -9.82
CA ILE A 212 -1.20 -12.72 -10.87
C ILE A 212 -1.87 -13.38 -12.08
N SER A 213 -2.82 -14.30 -11.88
CA SER A 213 -3.58 -14.92 -12.99
C SER A 213 -4.45 -13.91 -13.74
N GLU A 214 -5.08 -12.95 -13.05
CA GLU A 214 -5.80 -11.83 -13.68
C GLU A 214 -4.86 -10.95 -14.52
N ILE A 215 -3.67 -10.62 -14.00
CA ILE A 215 -2.63 -9.86 -14.71
C ILE A 215 -2.14 -10.61 -15.95
N VAL A 216 -1.82 -11.91 -15.83
CA VAL A 216 -1.35 -12.75 -16.94
C VAL A 216 -2.41 -12.88 -18.04
N SER A 217 -3.67 -13.11 -17.67
CA SER A 217 -4.80 -13.12 -18.63
C SER A 217 -4.93 -11.79 -19.39
N THR A 218 -4.64 -10.66 -18.74
CA THR A 218 -4.64 -9.33 -19.37
C THR A 218 -3.49 -9.17 -20.37
N ILE A 219 -2.30 -9.72 -20.07
CA ILE A 219 -1.16 -9.76 -21.00
C ILE A 219 -1.53 -10.64 -22.22
N GLU A 220 -1.95 -11.88 -21.98
CA GLU A 220 -2.32 -12.85 -23.02
C GLU A 220 -3.42 -12.29 -23.95
N HIS A 221 -4.41 -11.60 -23.41
CA HIS A 221 -5.46 -10.96 -24.22
C HIS A 221 -4.91 -9.85 -25.13
N LYS A 222 -3.99 -9.02 -24.65
CA LYS A 222 -3.33 -7.99 -25.48
C LYS A 222 -2.47 -8.64 -26.57
N ASP A 223 -1.70 -9.66 -26.22
CA ASP A 223 -0.84 -10.37 -27.19
C ASP A 223 -1.66 -11.02 -28.32
N LEU A 224 -2.83 -11.60 -27.98
CA LEU A 224 -3.78 -12.13 -28.97
C LEU A 224 -4.32 -11.03 -29.91
N LEU A 225 -4.68 -9.85 -29.38
CA LEU A 225 -5.12 -8.71 -30.20
C LEU A 225 -4.00 -8.17 -31.10
N GLU A 226 -2.76 -8.14 -30.61
CA GLU A 226 -1.61 -7.77 -31.42
C GLU A 226 -1.34 -8.77 -32.55
N LEU A 227 -1.49 -10.07 -32.30
CA LEU A 227 -1.38 -11.12 -33.31
C LEU A 227 -2.50 -11.03 -34.36
N GLN A 228 -3.75 -10.78 -33.93
CA GLN A 228 -4.87 -10.58 -34.84
C GLN A 228 -4.63 -9.38 -35.76
N ASN A 229 -4.26 -8.22 -35.22
CA ASN A 229 -3.96 -7.02 -35.99
C ASN A 229 -2.82 -7.24 -37.00
N LYS A 230 -1.76 -7.97 -36.59
CA LYS A 230 -0.66 -8.37 -37.50
C LYS A 230 -1.18 -9.27 -38.64
N ALA A 231 -2.09 -10.21 -38.37
CA ALA A 231 -2.70 -11.06 -39.40
C ALA A 231 -3.62 -10.28 -40.36
N GLU A 232 -4.42 -9.35 -39.85
CA GLU A 232 -5.28 -8.46 -40.66
C GLU A 232 -4.45 -7.56 -41.58
N LEU A 233 -3.37 -6.96 -41.08
CA LEU A 233 -2.43 -6.16 -41.87
C LEU A 233 -1.73 -6.98 -42.97
N ILE A 234 -1.40 -8.24 -42.70
CA ILE A 234 -0.86 -9.16 -43.71
C ILE A 234 -1.91 -9.43 -44.80
N HIS A 235 -3.13 -9.80 -44.42
CA HIS A 235 -4.23 -10.05 -45.35
C HIS A 235 -4.56 -8.82 -46.22
N GLN A 236 -4.53 -7.62 -45.63
CA GLN A 236 -4.68 -6.36 -46.37
C GLN A 236 -3.56 -6.17 -47.39
N ARG A 237 -2.29 -6.36 -47.01
CA ARG A 237 -1.14 -6.21 -47.93
C ARG A 237 -1.18 -7.19 -49.10
N TYR A 238 -1.55 -8.45 -48.87
CA TYR A 238 -1.64 -9.44 -49.94
C TYR A 238 -2.79 -9.12 -50.92
N ASN A 239 -4.01 -8.88 -50.42
CA ASN A 239 -5.14 -8.49 -51.27
C ASN A 239 -4.91 -7.16 -52.01
N SER A 240 -4.17 -6.21 -51.44
CA SER A 240 -3.85 -4.95 -52.10
C SER A 240 -2.69 -5.03 -53.11
N SER A 241 -2.01 -6.17 -53.21
CA SER A 241 -0.87 -6.38 -54.12
C SER A 241 -1.23 -7.26 -55.34
N GLU A 242 -2.48 -7.71 -55.43
CA GLU A 242 -2.98 -8.58 -56.51
C GLU A 242 -3.86 -7.82 -57.54
N LEU A 243 -3.87 -6.48 -57.46
CA LEU A 243 -4.62 -5.53 -58.32
C LEU A 243 -3.67 -4.49 -58.94
#